data_AF-A0A1X0QCM9-F1
#
_entry.id   AF-A0A1X0QCM9-F1
#
_cell.length_a   1.000
_cell.length_b   1.000
_cell.length_c   1.000
_cell.angle_alpha   90.00
_cell.angle_beta   90.00
_cell.angle_gamma   90.00
#
_symmetry.space_group_name_H-M   'P 1'
#
loop_
_entity.id
_entity.type
_entity.pdbx_description
1 polymer ?
#
loop_
_entity_poly.entity_id
_entity_poly.type
_entity_poly.pdbx_seq_one_letter_code
_entity_poly.pdbx_strand_id
1 'polypeptide(L)'
;MDNLKDKVLKNPMLRDVSAKIGTTPENVISGVFVFFISLFYRFTFGKLLNNLLCVYLPVQEAVVLLRSQTTRVSDLNRVVIVFIIYAFVTVIEPFASTAIPFYGLVKIALMTVVYKNDSARSTIRTVVIDSIPDKICCSNSSIEKAQAAANKLNNQIKNNLKPSPATTNVKDNLKKVE
;
A
#
# COMPACT_ATOMS: atom_id res chain seq x y z
N MET A 1 1.63 -29.60 -24.77
CA MET A 1 0.69 -28.63 -24.15
C MET A 1 -0.48 -28.54 -25.11
N ASP A 2 -1.32 -29.59 -25.12
CA ASP A 2 -2.45 -29.66 -26.04
C ASP A 2 -3.36 -28.47 -25.83
N ASN A 3 -3.57 -27.69 -26.88
CA ASN A 3 -4.23 -26.40 -26.81
C ASN A 3 -5.63 -26.60 -26.21
N LEU A 4 -5.87 -25.96 -25.07
CA LEU A 4 -7.19 -25.90 -24.43
C LEU A 4 -8.29 -25.53 -25.46
N LYS A 5 -7.91 -24.71 -26.46
CA LYS A 5 -8.73 -24.35 -27.62
C LYS A 5 -9.23 -25.54 -28.44
N ASP A 6 -8.39 -26.54 -28.70
CA ASP A 6 -8.77 -27.71 -29.50
C ASP A 6 -9.75 -28.63 -28.76
N LYS A 7 -9.64 -28.71 -27.42
CA LYS A 7 -10.60 -29.44 -26.58
C LYS A 7 -11.94 -28.70 -26.46
N VAL A 8 -11.91 -27.37 -26.42
CA VAL A 8 -13.09 -26.51 -26.39
C VAL A 8 -13.87 -26.56 -27.69
N LEU A 9 -13.18 -26.49 -28.84
CA LEU A 9 -13.80 -26.55 -30.18
C LEU A 9 -14.40 -27.92 -30.51
N LYS A 10 -13.88 -28.99 -29.92
CA LYS A 10 -14.36 -30.36 -30.11
C LYS A 10 -15.54 -30.75 -29.21
N ASN A 11 -15.95 -29.90 -28.27
CA ASN A 11 -17.04 -30.24 -27.36
C ASN A 11 -18.41 -29.98 -28.04
N PRO A 12 -19.20 -31.03 -28.35
CA PRO A 12 -20.44 -30.89 -29.12
C PRO A 12 -21.46 -29.99 -28.42
N MET A 13 -21.50 -30.01 -27.09
CA MET A 13 -22.43 -29.21 -26.30
C MET A 13 -22.14 -27.71 -26.41
N LEU A 14 -20.85 -27.32 -26.45
CA LEU A 14 -20.46 -25.92 -26.63
C LEU A 14 -20.72 -25.42 -28.04
N ARG A 15 -20.56 -26.28 -29.07
CA ARG A 15 -20.89 -25.95 -30.46
C ARG A 15 -22.39 -25.78 -30.66
N ASP A 16 -23.22 -26.62 -30.07
CA ASP A 16 -24.68 -26.52 -30.21
C ASP A 16 -25.23 -25.26 -29.52
N VAL A 17 -24.68 -24.92 -28.36
CA VAL A 17 -25.03 -23.68 -27.63
C VAL A 17 -24.50 -22.44 -28.39
N SER A 18 -23.27 -22.50 -28.87
CA SER A 18 -22.66 -21.46 -29.73
C SER A 18 -23.49 -21.21 -31.00
N ALA A 19 -23.94 -22.27 -31.67
CA ALA A 19 -24.75 -22.18 -32.88
C ALA A 19 -26.16 -21.64 -32.60
N LYS A 20 -26.79 -22.00 -31.49
CA LYS A 20 -28.10 -21.47 -31.08
C LYS A 20 -28.07 -20.01 -30.67
N ILE A 21 -26.98 -19.56 -30.05
CA ILE A 21 -26.82 -18.19 -29.54
C ILE A 21 -26.17 -17.27 -30.62
N GLY A 22 -25.65 -17.84 -31.70
CA GLY A 22 -24.96 -17.08 -32.76
C GLY A 22 -23.63 -16.47 -32.30
N THR A 23 -22.95 -17.10 -31.35
CA THR A 23 -21.69 -16.61 -30.76
C THR A 23 -20.61 -17.67 -30.84
N THR A 24 -19.33 -17.32 -30.68
CA THR A 24 -18.24 -18.30 -30.70
C THR A 24 -18.19 -19.12 -29.40
N PRO A 25 -17.73 -20.39 -29.43
CA PRO A 25 -17.62 -21.23 -28.23
C PRO A 25 -16.74 -20.62 -27.14
N GLU A 26 -15.73 -19.83 -27.52
CA GLU A 26 -14.86 -19.08 -26.60
C GLU A 26 -15.66 -18.05 -25.77
N ASN A 27 -16.61 -17.34 -26.40
CA ASN A 27 -17.46 -16.36 -25.72
C ASN A 27 -18.49 -17.03 -24.80
N VAL A 28 -18.99 -18.21 -25.18
CA VAL A 28 -19.89 -19.00 -24.32
C VAL A 28 -19.16 -19.41 -23.03
N ILE A 29 -17.92 -19.88 -23.12
CA ILE A 29 -17.11 -20.22 -21.94
C ILE A 29 -16.85 -18.98 -21.08
N SER A 30 -16.47 -17.86 -21.70
CA SER A 30 -16.26 -16.60 -20.97
C SER A 30 -17.53 -16.17 -20.21
N GLY A 31 -18.70 -16.26 -20.86
CA GLY A 31 -19.98 -15.96 -20.22
C GLY A 31 -20.31 -16.89 -19.06
N VAL A 32 -20.10 -18.20 -19.23
CA VAL A 32 -20.28 -19.21 -18.16
C VAL A 32 -19.33 -18.94 -17.00
N PHE A 33 -18.07 -18.60 -17.27
CA PHE A 33 -17.08 -18.27 -16.25
C PHE A 33 -17.47 -17.00 -15.47
N VAL A 34 -17.88 -15.94 -16.16
CA VAL A 34 -18.38 -14.70 -15.54
C VAL A 34 -19.63 -14.97 -14.70
N PHE A 35 -20.54 -15.84 -15.17
CA PHE A 35 -21.73 -16.25 -14.44
C PHE A 35 -21.38 -16.99 -13.14
N PHE A 36 -20.50 -17.99 -13.19
CA PHE A 36 -20.05 -18.72 -12.00
C PHE A 36 -19.31 -17.81 -11.01
N ILE A 37 -18.48 -16.89 -11.49
CA ILE A 37 -17.83 -15.88 -10.64
C ILE A 37 -18.88 -14.98 -9.98
N SER A 38 -19.88 -14.51 -10.73
CA SER A 38 -20.97 -13.69 -10.18
C SER A 38 -21.75 -14.43 -9.09
N LEU A 39 -22.04 -15.71 -9.32
CA LEU A 39 -22.70 -16.58 -8.35
C LEU A 39 -21.83 -16.79 -7.10
N PHE A 40 -20.53 -17.00 -7.28
CA PHE A 40 -19.57 -17.14 -6.20
C PHE A 40 -19.52 -15.89 -5.31
N TYR A 41 -19.52 -14.69 -5.89
CA TYR A 41 -19.56 -13.42 -5.15
C TYR A 41 -20.91 -13.14 -4.46
N ARG A 42 -22.01 -13.77 -4.90
CA ARG A 42 -23.29 -13.71 -4.19
C ARG A 42 -23.27 -14.54 -2.91
N PHE A 43 -22.51 -15.63 -2.86
CA PHE A 43 -22.34 -16.42 -1.64
C PHE A 43 -21.53 -15.67 -0.58
N THR A 44 -21.88 -15.89 0.70
CA THR A 44 -21.20 -15.31 1.87
C THR A 44 -19.69 -15.54 1.85
N PHE A 45 -19.26 -16.71 1.36
CA PHE A 45 -17.85 -17.07 1.24
C PHE A 45 -17.09 -16.20 0.22
N GLY A 46 -17.71 -15.88 -0.92
CA GLY A 46 -17.10 -14.98 -1.92
C GLY A 46 -16.95 -13.56 -1.41
N LYS A 47 -17.94 -13.06 -0.65
CA LYS A 47 -17.85 -11.76 0.03
C LYS A 47 -16.73 -11.74 1.08
N LEU A 48 -16.61 -12.81 1.86
CA LEU A 48 -15.55 -12.96 2.87
C LEU A 48 -14.16 -12.96 2.22
N LEU A 49 -13.93 -13.77 1.18
CA LEU A 49 -12.66 -13.82 0.46
C LEU A 49 -12.31 -12.47 -0.18
N ASN A 50 -13.29 -11.79 -0.78
CA ASN A 50 -13.11 -10.46 -1.34
C ASN A 50 -12.59 -9.46 -0.30
N ASN A 51 -13.23 -9.45 0.87
CA ASN A 51 -12.84 -8.56 1.95
C ASN A 51 -11.50 -8.96 2.56
N LEU A 52 -11.21 -10.25 2.71
CA LEU A 52 -9.91 -10.72 3.19
C LEU A 52 -8.78 -10.30 2.24
N LEU A 53 -8.98 -10.43 0.93
CA LEU A 53 -8.00 -9.99 -0.08
C LEU A 53 -7.81 -8.46 -0.05
N CYS A 54 -8.90 -7.70 0.13
CA CYS A 54 -8.82 -6.24 0.23
C CYS A 54 -8.20 -5.75 1.54
N VAL A 55 -8.31 -6.50 2.64
CA VAL A 55 -7.63 -6.24 3.92
C VAL A 55 -6.15 -6.58 3.84
N TYR A 56 -5.79 -7.62 3.08
CA TYR A 56 -4.40 -8.06 2.95
C TYR A 56 -3.48 -6.93 2.45
N LEU A 57 -3.94 -6.13 1.48
CA LEU A 57 -3.16 -5.03 0.91
C LEU A 57 -2.75 -3.94 1.92
N PRO A 58 -3.66 -3.29 2.67
CA PRO A 58 -3.28 -2.33 3.72
C PRO A 58 -2.47 -2.97 4.84
N VAL A 59 -2.77 -4.23 5.22
CA VAL A 59 -2.01 -4.94 6.27
C VAL A 59 -0.57 -5.21 5.82
N GLN A 60 -0.36 -5.62 4.58
CA GLN A 60 0.97 -5.84 4.03
C GLN A 60 1.80 -4.54 4.06
N GLU A 61 1.21 -3.41 3.66
CA GLU A 61 1.86 -2.10 3.72
C GLU A 61 2.22 -1.69 5.15
N ALA A 62 1.31 -1.91 6.11
CA ALA A 62 1.60 -1.65 7.53
C ALA A 62 2.76 -2.51 8.04
N VAL A 63 2.80 -3.80 7.70
CA VAL A 63 3.89 -4.71 8.10
C VAL A 63 5.22 -4.29 7.46
N VAL A 64 5.22 -3.87 6.20
CA VAL A 64 6.42 -3.36 5.53
C VAL A 64 6.92 -2.09 6.21
N LEU A 65 6.03 -1.17 6.56
CA LEU A 65 6.37 0.05 7.29
C LEU A 65 6.97 -0.27 8.67
N LEU A 66 6.34 -1.18 9.43
CA LEU A 66 6.83 -1.59 10.76
C LEU A 66 8.19 -2.29 10.71
N ARG A 67 8.52 -2.95 9.59
CA ARG A 67 9.84 -3.57 9.37
C ARG A 67 10.89 -2.58 8.88
N SER A 68 10.51 -1.39 8.44
CA SER A 68 11.47 -0.39 7.96
C SER A 68 12.27 0.21 9.12
N GLN A 69 13.60 0.14 9.06
CA GLN A 69 14.49 0.70 10.10
C GLN A 69 14.58 2.24 10.05
N THR A 70 14.12 2.85 8.95
CA THR A 70 14.03 4.31 8.79
C THR A 70 12.66 4.65 8.19
N THR A 71 11.75 5.13 9.03
CA THR A 71 10.40 5.49 8.61
C THR A 71 10.44 6.81 7.85
N ARG A 72 10.35 6.76 6.52
CA ARG A 72 10.18 7.98 5.72
C ARG A 72 8.73 8.44 5.78
N VAL A 73 8.52 9.76 5.81
CA VAL A 73 7.18 10.36 5.78
C VAL A 73 6.39 9.96 4.52
N SER A 74 7.08 9.70 3.40
CA SER A 74 6.49 9.17 2.18
C SER A 74 5.82 7.81 2.39
N ASP A 75 6.45 6.93 3.16
CA ASP A 75 6.03 5.55 3.35
C ASP A 75 4.86 5.51 4.33
N LEU A 76 4.90 6.37 5.36
CA LEU A 76 3.78 6.59 6.26
C LEU A 76 2.55 7.12 5.51
N ASN A 77 2.73 8.13 4.65
CA ASN A 77 1.65 8.68 3.84
C ASN A 77 1.05 7.63 2.90
N ARG A 78 1.88 6.80 2.28
CA ARG A 78 1.42 5.69 1.42
C ARG A 78 0.51 4.74 2.20
N VAL A 79 0.94 4.30 3.38
CA VAL A 79 0.15 3.40 4.23
C VAL A 79 -1.18 4.05 4.59
N VAL A 80 -1.15 5.29 5.10
CA VAL A 80 -2.36 6.02 5.51
C VAL A 80 -3.36 6.16 4.35
N ILE A 81 -2.90 6.50 3.15
CA ILE A 81 -3.75 6.62 1.97
C ILE A 81 -4.42 5.28 1.61
N VAL A 82 -3.67 4.17 1.63
CA VAL A 82 -4.24 2.84 1.34
C VAL A 82 -5.30 2.45 2.38
N PHE A 83 -5.08 2.78 3.66
CA PHE A 83 -6.07 2.57 4.72
C PHE A 83 -7.32 3.45 4.57
N ILE A 84 -7.15 4.74 4.24
CA ILE A 84 -8.27 5.66 4.01
C ILE A 84 -9.16 5.15 2.87
N ILE A 85 -8.56 4.78 1.73
CA ILE A 85 -9.31 4.25 0.60
C ILE A 85 -10.01 2.95 0.96
N TYR A 86 -9.31 2.03 1.64
CA TYR A 86 -9.92 0.79 2.11
C TYR A 86 -11.15 1.05 3.00
N ALA A 87 -11.04 1.97 3.96
CA ALA A 87 -12.13 2.35 4.85
C ALA A 87 -13.32 2.91 4.06
N PHE A 88 -13.08 3.86 3.15
CA PHE A 88 -14.11 4.47 2.33
C PHE A 88 -14.86 3.45 1.47
N VAL A 89 -14.12 2.58 0.78
CA VAL A 89 -14.68 1.56 -0.10
C VAL A 89 -15.48 0.51 0.68
N THR A 90 -15.07 0.21 1.92
CA THR A 90 -15.78 -0.72 2.81
C THR A 90 -17.05 -0.11 3.40
N VAL A 91 -17.06 1.19 3.73
CA VAL A 91 -18.26 1.89 4.19
C VAL A 91 -19.32 1.99 3.08
N ILE A 92 -18.89 2.19 1.84
CA ILE A 92 -19.79 2.31 0.67
C ILE A 92 -20.26 0.94 0.16
N GLU A 93 -19.55 -0.14 0.49
CA GLU A 93 -19.84 -1.51 0.04
C GLU A 93 -21.30 -1.96 0.19
N PRO A 94 -22.02 -1.77 1.31
CA PRO A 94 -23.42 -2.18 1.41
C PRO A 94 -24.33 -1.47 0.38
N PHE A 95 -24.01 -0.22 0.03
CA PHE A 95 -24.77 0.54 -0.97
C PHE A 95 -24.36 0.15 -2.39
N ALA A 96 -23.06 0.09 -2.66
CA ALA A 96 -22.56 -0.16 -4.00
C ALA A 96 -22.68 -1.62 -4.45
N SER A 97 -22.62 -2.58 -3.54
CA SER A 97 -22.86 -4.01 -3.85
C SER A 97 -24.32 -4.31 -4.22
N THR A 98 -25.25 -3.45 -3.80
CA THR A 98 -26.66 -3.53 -4.21
C THR A 98 -26.86 -3.00 -5.64
N ALA A 99 -26.16 -1.92 -6.00
CA ALA A 99 -26.29 -1.27 -7.31
C ALA A 99 -25.43 -1.91 -8.41
N ILE A 100 -24.25 -2.43 -8.06
CA ILE A 100 -23.26 -2.93 -9.02
C ILE A 100 -23.03 -4.43 -8.76
N PRO A 101 -23.49 -5.33 -9.65
CA PRO A 101 -23.41 -6.78 -9.44
C PRO A 101 -21.98 -7.35 -9.39
N PHE A 102 -20.98 -6.55 -9.76
CA PHE A 102 -19.55 -6.89 -9.72
C PHE A 102 -18.72 -5.93 -8.83
N TYR A 103 -19.34 -5.26 -7.86
CA TYR A 103 -18.65 -4.29 -7.01
C TYR A 103 -17.39 -4.86 -6.33
N GLY A 104 -17.39 -6.15 -5.96
CA GLY A 104 -16.22 -6.79 -5.37
C GLY A 104 -14.97 -6.77 -6.28
N LEU A 105 -15.15 -7.04 -7.57
CA LEU A 105 -14.06 -6.95 -8.56
C LEU A 105 -13.60 -5.50 -8.76
N VAL A 106 -14.55 -4.56 -8.80
CA VAL A 106 -14.25 -3.12 -8.90
C VAL A 106 -13.45 -2.65 -7.67
N LYS A 107 -13.82 -3.10 -6.48
CA LYS A 107 -13.13 -2.84 -5.21
C LYS A 107 -11.69 -3.37 -5.26
N ILE A 108 -11.48 -4.63 -5.66
CA ILE A 108 -10.13 -5.22 -5.80
C ILE A 108 -9.30 -4.43 -6.82
N ALA A 109 -9.89 -4.09 -7.97
CA ALA A 109 -9.21 -3.33 -9.01
C ALA A 109 -8.79 -1.94 -8.50
N LEU A 110 -9.69 -1.23 -7.84
CA LEU A 110 -9.42 0.08 -7.23
C LEU A 110 -8.30 0.00 -6.20
N MET A 111 -8.37 -0.95 -5.27
CA MET A 111 -7.32 -1.18 -4.27
C MET A 111 -5.97 -1.50 -4.92
N THR A 112 -5.97 -2.30 -5.99
CA THR A 112 -4.74 -2.64 -6.73
C THR A 112 -4.14 -1.43 -7.43
N VAL A 113 -4.97 -0.57 -8.04
CA VAL A 113 -4.52 0.67 -8.68
C VAL A 113 -3.90 1.61 -7.65
N VAL A 114 -4.57 1.83 -6.52
CA VAL A 114 -4.05 2.68 -5.43
C VAL A 114 -2.77 2.10 -4.81
N TYR A 115 -2.65 0.78 -4.75
CA TYR A 115 -1.44 0.09 -4.28
C TYR A 115 -0.25 0.20 -5.25
N LYS A 116 -0.48 0.22 -6.57
CA LYS A 116 0.62 0.24 -7.56
C LYS A 116 0.98 1.64 -8.07
N ASN A 117 0.03 2.57 -8.09
CA ASN A 117 0.19 3.85 -8.78
C ASN A 117 0.47 5.00 -7.80
N ASP A 118 1.69 5.53 -7.84
CA ASP A 118 2.10 6.69 -7.03
C ASP A 118 1.32 7.98 -7.35
N SER A 119 0.96 8.20 -8.63
CA SER A 119 0.22 9.39 -9.05
C SER A 119 -1.23 9.39 -8.54
N ALA A 120 -1.85 8.21 -8.47
CA ALA A 120 -3.17 8.06 -7.85
C ALA A 120 -3.10 8.43 -6.36
N ARG A 121 -2.06 7.94 -5.66
CA ARG A 121 -1.84 8.25 -4.24
C ARG A 121 -1.58 9.74 -4.01
N SER A 122 -0.75 10.38 -4.83
CA SER A 122 -0.46 11.81 -4.67
C SER A 122 -1.71 12.68 -4.82
N THR A 123 -2.57 12.33 -5.79
CA THR A 123 -3.85 13.03 -5.99
C THR A 123 -4.77 12.87 -4.78
N ILE A 124 -4.88 11.65 -4.24
CA ILE A 124 -5.69 11.38 -3.05
C ILE A 124 -5.14 12.13 -1.83
N ARG A 125 -3.82 12.19 -1.67
CA ARG A 125 -3.19 12.97 -0.60
C ARG A 125 -3.62 14.43 -0.65
N THR A 126 -3.55 15.06 -1.81
CA THR A 126 -3.91 16.48 -1.95
C THR A 126 -5.38 16.73 -1.64
N VAL A 127 -6.28 15.83 -2.08
CA VAL A 127 -7.72 15.99 -1.85
C VAL A 127 -8.13 15.66 -0.41
N VAL A 128 -7.49 14.69 0.24
CA VAL A 128 -7.98 14.15 1.52
C VAL A 128 -7.13 14.58 2.70
N ILE A 129 -5.79 14.59 2.56
CA ILE A 129 -4.87 14.89 3.66
C ILE A 129 -4.60 16.39 3.71
N ASP A 130 -4.23 16.99 2.57
CA ASP A 130 -3.86 18.42 2.53
C ASP A 130 -5.08 19.36 2.68
N SER A 131 -6.29 18.80 2.62
CA SER A 131 -7.54 19.53 2.88
C SER A 131 -7.94 19.58 4.36
N ILE A 132 -7.23 18.87 5.24
CA ILE A 132 -7.48 18.91 6.69
C ILE A 132 -6.73 20.13 7.26
N PRO A 133 -7.41 21.10 7.89
CA PRO A 133 -6.75 22.28 8.42
C PRO A 133 -5.76 21.93 9.54
N ASP A 134 -4.53 22.44 9.42
CA ASP A 134 -3.39 22.20 10.33
C ASP A 134 -3.69 22.46 11.82
N LYS A 135 -4.73 23.28 12.09
CA LYS A 135 -5.19 23.59 13.46
C LYS A 135 -5.64 22.37 14.26
N ILE A 136 -5.91 21.23 13.62
CA ILE A 136 -6.39 20.01 14.28
C ILE A 136 -5.23 19.02 14.58
N CYS A 137 -4.15 19.04 13.79
CA CYS A 137 -3.15 17.96 13.81
C CYS A 137 -1.84 18.29 14.54
N CYS A 138 -1.53 19.56 14.79
CA CYS A 138 -0.23 19.94 15.34
C CYS A 138 -0.37 20.56 16.73
N SER A 139 -0.36 19.70 17.76
CA SER A 139 0.13 20.14 19.07
C SER A 139 1.61 20.51 18.92
N ASN A 140 1.99 21.70 19.37
CA ASN A 140 3.37 22.24 19.35
C ASN A 140 4.44 21.28 19.94
N SER A 141 4.02 20.22 20.64
CA SER A 141 4.86 19.22 21.27
C SER A 141 5.73 18.39 20.30
N SER A 142 5.34 18.20 19.04
CA SER A 142 6.15 17.43 18.08
C SER A 142 7.33 18.24 17.52
N ILE A 143 7.11 19.53 17.25
CA ILE A 143 8.14 20.49 16.82
C ILE A 143 9.12 20.74 17.97
N GLU A 144 8.63 20.92 19.19
CA GLU A 144 9.48 21.07 20.39
C GLU A 144 10.34 19.83 20.65
N LYS A 145 9.81 18.62 20.47
CA LYS A 145 10.58 17.37 20.60
C LYS A 145 11.66 17.23 19.52
N ALA A 146 11.35 17.60 18.28
CA ALA A 146 12.32 17.59 17.19
C ALA A 146 13.45 18.63 17.43
N GLN A 147 13.09 19.82 17.90
CA GLN A 147 14.04 20.88 18.21
C GLN A 147 14.89 20.54 19.45
N ALA A 148 14.31 19.90 20.47
CA ALA A 148 15.05 19.40 21.63
C ALA A 148 16.03 18.28 21.26
N ALA A 149 15.67 17.38 20.34
CA ALA A 149 16.58 16.35 19.84
C ALA A 149 17.73 16.94 19.01
N ALA A 150 17.45 17.91 18.14
CA ALA A 150 18.47 18.62 17.37
C ALA A 150 19.44 19.41 18.28
N ASN A 151 18.91 20.06 19.32
CA ASN A 151 19.71 20.80 20.30
C ASN A 151 20.59 19.87 21.16
N LYS A 152 20.07 18.69 21.56
CA LYS A 152 20.88 17.67 22.25
C LYS A 152 22.04 17.17 21.39
N LEU A 153 21.79 16.92 20.10
CA LEU A 153 22.82 16.48 19.16
C LEU A 153 23.89 17.56 18.97
N ASN A 154 23.49 18.83 18.79
CA ASN A 154 24.42 19.95 18.67
C ASN A 154 25.27 20.15 19.94
N ASN A 155 24.70 19.95 21.12
CA ASN A 155 25.44 20.05 22.38
C ASN A 155 26.42 18.88 22.57
N GLN A 156 26.06 17.66 22.14
CA GLN A 156 26.97 16.52 22.14
C GLN A 156 28.14 16.70 21.16
N ILE A 157 27.87 17.23 19.96
CA ILE A 157 28.90 17.54 18.97
C ILE A 157 29.85 18.63 19.49
N LYS A 158 29.33 19.71 20.10
CA LYS A 158 30.16 20.76 20.71
C LYS A 158 31.01 20.27 21.88
N ASN A 159 30.50 19.34 22.69
CA ASN A 159 31.26 18.76 23.80
C ASN A 159 32.36 17.80 23.34
N ASN A 160 32.13 17.06 22.25
CA ASN A 160 33.14 16.15 21.66
C ASN A 160 34.18 16.87 20.78
N LEU A 161 33.93 18.13 20.38
CA LEU A 161 34.85 18.96 19.60
C LEU A 161 35.62 19.98 20.45
N LYS A 162 35.47 20.01 21.78
CA LYS A 162 36.36 20.81 22.63
C LYS A 162 37.75 20.17 22.59
N PRO A 163 38.80 20.89 22.15
CA PRO A 163 40.16 20.36 22.25
C PRO A 163 40.50 20.18 23.73
N SER A 164 40.93 18.96 24.08
CA SER A 164 41.50 18.64 25.38
C SER A 164 42.70 19.58 25.64
N PRO A 165 42.82 20.20 26.83
CA PRO A 165 43.94 21.07 27.11
C PRO A 165 45.24 20.27 27.23
N ALA A 166 46.11 20.49 26.24
CA ALA A 166 47.57 20.41 26.29
C ALA A 166 48.22 19.21 27.02
N THR A 167 48.61 18.18 26.26
CA THR A 167 49.86 17.46 26.52
C THR A 167 50.96 18.06 25.64
N THR A 168 51.74 18.98 26.19
CA THR A 168 53.04 19.34 25.62
C THR A 168 54.03 19.53 26.76
N ASN A 169 54.56 18.41 27.24
CA ASN A 169 55.84 18.36 27.97
C ASN A 169 56.67 17.25 27.34
N VAL A 170 57.26 17.54 26.17
CA VAL A 170 58.34 16.74 25.59
C VAL A 170 59.32 17.70 24.92
N LYS A 171 60.15 18.38 25.72
CA LYS A 171 61.32 19.10 25.19
C LYS A 171 62.61 19.00 26.02
N ASP A 172 62.68 18.16 27.05
CA ASP A 172 63.86 18.16 27.96
C ASP A 172 64.69 16.87 28.05
N ASN A 173 64.53 15.87 27.18
CA ASN A 173 65.32 14.61 27.29
C ASN A 173 66.15 14.20 26.08
N LEU A 174 66.57 15.13 25.23
CA LEU A 174 67.50 14.84 24.13
C LEU A 174 68.59 15.91 24.02
N LYS A 175 69.43 16.03 25.05
CA LYS A 175 70.82 16.52 24.95
C LYS A 175 71.60 16.22 26.23
N LYS A 176 72.10 14.99 26.36
CA LYS A 176 73.33 14.63 27.09
C LYS A 176 73.66 13.14 26.84
N VAL A 177 74.12 12.87 25.63
CA VAL A 177 75.07 11.79 25.36
C VAL A 177 76.06 12.37 24.38
N GLU A 178 77.15 12.91 24.91
CA GLU A 178 78.50 13.01 24.34
C GLU A 178 79.44 13.41 25.47
#